data_AF-A0A3M0ZGX4-F1
#
_entry.id   AF-A0A3M0ZGX4-F1
#
_cell.length_a   1.000
_cell.length_b   1.000
_cell.length_c   1.000
_cell.angle_alpha   90.00
_cell.angle_beta   90.00
_cell.angle_gamma   90.00
#
_symmetry.space_group_name_H-M   'P 1'
#
loop_
_entity.id
_entity.type
_entity.pdbx_description
1 polymer ?
#
loop_
_entity_poly.entity_id
_entity_poly.type
_entity_poly.pdbx_seq_one_letter_code
_entity_poly.pdbx_strand_id
1 'polypeptide(L)'
;MKSVKNLSLSLFCTYLMTTVLTTPAGAEDWAQNDRNIFWDHETEIILELVKLEKNKLAHQHLQLLRKIFPDRIEEIAYYQGYVAFYEHAYAQATECFLQALKGRLDTLRSLRVKRMLVQAYLRNGQYNEAIPIFVKLPMQGIRGGWYGSLLAETTET
;
A
#
# COMPACT_ATOMS: atom_id res chain seq x y z
N MET A 1 -7.19 24.60 18.92
CA MET A 1 -6.53 23.62 19.83
C MET A 1 -5.94 22.49 18.99
N LYS A 2 -4.61 22.38 18.90
CA LYS A 2 -3.97 21.18 18.33
C LYS A 2 -4.12 20.06 19.36
N SER A 3 -4.81 18.97 19.00
CA SER A 3 -5.01 17.80 19.86
C SER A 3 -3.66 17.28 20.38
N VAL A 4 -3.59 16.90 21.66
CA VAL A 4 -2.40 16.36 22.33
C VAL A 4 -1.81 15.15 21.59
N LYS A 5 -2.64 14.39 20.85
CA LYS A 5 -2.21 13.29 19.97
C LYS A 5 -1.29 13.75 18.82
N ASN A 6 -1.43 14.99 18.33
CA ASN A 6 -0.58 15.51 17.26
C ASN A 6 0.80 15.94 17.77
N LEU A 7 0.91 16.29 19.06
CA LEU A 7 2.17 16.66 19.69
C LEU A 7 3.06 15.42 19.92
N SER A 8 2.49 14.33 20.44
CA SER A 8 3.22 13.06 20.62
C SER A 8 3.72 12.48 19.31
N LEU A 9 2.93 12.59 18.23
CA LEU A 9 3.31 12.13 16.90
C LEU A 9 4.47 12.95 16.33
N SER A 10 4.43 14.28 16.42
CA SER A 10 5.54 15.12 15.94
C SER A 10 6.82 14.88 16.74
N LEU A 11 6.71 14.68 18.06
CA LEU A 11 7.85 14.37 18.93
C LEU A 11 8.45 13.00 18.60
N PHE A 12 7.59 11.99 18.39
CA PHE A 12 8.02 10.65 17.99
C PHE A 12 8.72 10.68 16.62
N CYS A 13 8.10 11.28 15.60
CA CYS A 13 8.72 11.37 14.27
C CYS A 13 10.00 12.21 14.27
N THR A 14 10.06 13.30 15.06
CA THR A 14 11.30 14.09 15.19
C THR A 14 12.39 13.25 15.86
N TYR A 15 12.08 12.57 16.96
CA TYR A 15 13.02 11.71 17.68
C TYR A 15 13.56 10.59 16.77
N LEU A 16 12.67 9.88 16.07
CA LEU A 16 13.01 8.76 15.18
C LEU A 16 13.82 9.21 13.96
N MET A 17 13.51 10.38 13.38
CA MET A 17 14.31 10.98 12.32
C MET A 17 15.71 11.37 12.80
N THR A 18 15.83 11.85 14.05
CA THR A 18 17.13 12.25 14.60
C THR A 18 18.01 11.04 14.90
N THR A 19 17.43 9.94 15.40
CA THR A 19 18.18 8.69 15.67
C THR A 19 18.61 7.97 14.39
N VAL A 20 17.75 7.91 13.36
CA VAL A 20 18.10 7.30 12.06
C VAL A 20 19.22 8.08 11.34
N LEU A 21 19.29 9.41 11.51
CA LEU A 21 20.27 10.25 10.81
C LEU A 21 21.62 10.39 11.53
N THR A 22 21.72 10.02 12.81
CA THR A 22 22.93 10.28 13.63
C THR A 22 23.59 9.02 14.22
N THR A 23 23.17 7.83 13.82
CA THR A 23 23.64 6.58 14.44
C THR A 23 25.10 6.23 14.07
N PRO A 24 25.99 5.91 15.05
CA PRO A 24 27.37 5.49 14.78
C PRO A 24 27.45 4.08 14.16
N ALA A 25 28.52 3.81 13.42
CA ALA A 25 28.80 2.48 12.87
C ALA A 25 28.87 1.41 13.99
N GLY A 26 28.03 0.37 13.89
CA GLY A 26 27.83 -0.67 14.91
C GLY A 26 26.45 -0.70 15.58
N ALA A 27 25.57 0.28 15.31
CA ALA A 27 24.17 0.32 15.79
C ALA A 27 23.14 -0.20 14.77
N GLU A 28 23.61 -0.98 13.79
CA GLU A 28 22.88 -1.33 12.56
C GLU A 28 21.56 -2.07 12.82
N ASP A 29 21.55 -3.00 13.80
CA ASP A 29 20.37 -3.80 14.12
C ASP A 29 19.23 -2.98 14.76
N TRP A 30 19.55 -2.04 15.66
CA TRP A 30 18.53 -1.20 16.32
C TRP A 30 18.00 -0.12 15.38
N ALA A 31 18.88 0.48 14.58
CA ALA A 31 18.49 1.46 13.57
C ALA A 31 17.57 0.85 12.51
N GLN A 32 17.83 -0.41 12.11
CA GLN A 32 16.97 -1.13 11.19
C GLN A 32 15.60 -1.45 11.81
N ASN A 33 15.55 -1.79 13.10
CA ASN A 33 14.31 -2.03 13.81
C ASN A 33 13.44 -0.77 13.90
N ASP A 34 14.04 0.37 14.25
CA ASP A 34 13.35 1.66 14.29
C ASP A 34 12.82 2.07 12.90
N ARG A 35 13.61 1.87 11.85
CA ARG A 35 13.18 2.10 10.45
C ARG A 35 11.99 1.23 10.07
N ASN A 36 11.94 -0.03 10.50
CA ASN A 36 10.81 -0.91 10.25
C ASN A 36 9.56 -0.49 11.03
N ILE A 37 9.70 -0.09 12.31
CA ILE A 37 8.58 0.40 13.12
C ILE A 37 7.96 1.65 12.49
N PHE A 38 8.80 2.60 12.05
CA PHE A 38 8.33 3.80 11.36
C PHE A 38 7.62 3.45 10.05
N TRP A 39 8.18 2.53 9.25
CA TRP A 39 7.55 2.06 8.02
C TRP A 39 6.15 1.47 8.27
N ASP A 40 6.02 0.55 9.23
CA ASP A 40 4.75 -0.10 9.54
C ASP A 40 3.70 0.92 10.00
N HIS A 41 4.10 1.88 10.83
CA HIS A 41 3.22 2.94 11.31
C HIS A 41 2.72 3.85 10.18
N GLU A 42 3.62 4.37 9.35
CA GLU A 42 3.28 5.28 8.26
C GLU A 42 2.40 4.61 7.21
N THR A 43 2.65 3.34 6.92
CA THR A 43 1.86 2.58 5.96
C THR A 43 0.45 2.25 6.47
N GLU A 44 0.30 1.98 7.77
CA GLU A 44 -1.01 1.85 8.40
C GLU A 44 -1.80 3.18 8.35
N ILE A 45 -1.14 4.30 8.65
CA ILE A 45 -1.75 5.64 8.53
C ILE A 45 -2.26 5.87 7.10
N ILE A 46 -1.46 5.56 6.08
CA ILE A 46 -1.87 5.74 4.68
C ILE A 46 -3.15 4.96 4.38
N LEU A 47 -3.21 3.68 4.78
CA LEU A 47 -4.38 2.84 4.54
C LEU A 47 -5.64 3.37 5.26
N GLU A 48 -5.50 3.90 6.47
CA GLU A 48 -6.63 4.52 7.19
C GLU A 48 -7.06 5.84 6.56
N LEU A 49 -6.12 6.70 6.16
CA LEU A 49 -6.42 7.97 5.49
C LEU A 49 -7.18 7.75 4.19
N VAL A 50 -6.81 6.72 3.42
CA VAL A 50 -7.51 6.35 2.19
C VAL A 50 -8.95 5.90 2.46
N LYS A 51 -9.19 5.08 3.50
CA LYS A 51 -10.55 4.69 3.91
C LYS A 51 -11.42 5.86 4.33
N LEU A 52 -10.80 6.90 4.88
CA LEU A 52 -11.45 8.15 5.30
C LEU A 52 -11.53 9.19 4.18
N GLU A 53 -11.17 8.83 2.94
CA GLU A 53 -11.13 9.70 1.76
C GLU A 53 -10.25 10.95 1.96
N LYS A 54 -9.25 10.86 2.84
CA LYS A 54 -8.27 11.92 3.10
C LYS A 54 -7.08 11.80 2.18
N ASN A 55 -7.33 11.70 0.88
CA ASN A 55 -6.32 11.33 -0.13
C ASN A 55 -5.16 12.33 -0.19
N LYS A 56 -5.43 13.64 0.00
CA LYS A 56 -4.37 14.66 0.09
C LYS A 56 -3.35 14.37 1.21
N LEU A 57 -3.82 13.93 2.38
CA LEU A 57 -2.93 13.55 3.49
C LEU A 57 -2.19 12.26 3.15
N ALA A 58 -2.89 11.26 2.60
CA ALA A 58 -2.27 10.00 2.18
C ALA A 58 -1.09 10.24 1.21
N HIS A 59 -1.25 11.15 0.25
CA HIS A 59 -0.18 11.57 -0.66
C HIS A 59 1.01 12.22 0.06
N GLN A 60 0.79 13.00 1.11
CA GLN A 60 1.88 13.59 1.91
C GLN A 60 2.70 12.51 2.62
N HIS A 61 2.03 11.53 3.22
CA HIS A 61 2.69 10.39 3.86
C HIS A 61 3.44 9.52 2.83
N LEU A 62 2.88 9.31 1.63
CA LEU A 62 3.58 8.63 0.54
C LEU A 62 4.85 9.38 0.08
N GLN A 63 4.81 10.70 -0.01
CA GLN A 63 5.99 11.51 -0.35
C GLN A 63 7.06 11.41 0.74
N LEU A 64 6.65 11.37 2.02
CA LEU A 64 7.54 11.17 3.15
C LEU A 64 8.23 9.81 3.06
N LEU A 65 7.48 8.73 2.80
CA LEU A 65 8.04 7.39 2.63
C LEU A 65 9.04 7.33 1.48
N ARG A 66 8.74 7.93 0.32
CA ARG A 66 9.69 7.98 -0.82
C ARG A 66 11.01 8.67 -0.45
N LYS A 67 10.95 9.70 0.38
CA LYS A 67 12.13 10.47 0.80
C LYS A 67 12.99 9.69 1.79
N ILE A 68 12.37 8.95 2.72
CA ILE A 68 13.08 8.23 3.79
C ILE A 68 13.52 6.82 3.36
N PHE A 69 12.76 6.20 2.46
CA PHE A 69 12.97 4.84 1.96
C PHE A 69 13.02 4.80 0.43
N PRO A 70 14.01 5.50 -0.19
CA PRO A 70 14.15 5.48 -1.65
C PRO A 70 14.49 4.08 -2.20
N ASP A 71 14.90 3.15 -1.34
CA ASP A 71 15.20 1.75 -1.64
C ASP A 71 13.97 0.83 -1.65
N ARG A 72 12.82 1.28 -1.11
CA ARG A 72 11.58 0.49 -1.00
C ARG A 72 10.57 0.81 -2.10
N ILE A 73 11.04 1.05 -3.31
CA ILE A 73 10.22 1.60 -4.41
C ILE A 73 8.99 0.73 -4.71
N GLU A 74 9.17 -0.59 -4.82
CA GLU A 74 8.09 -1.53 -5.13
C GLU A 74 7.09 -1.65 -3.97
N GLU A 75 7.56 -1.58 -2.71
CA GLU A 75 6.68 -1.61 -1.54
C GLU A 75 5.88 -0.31 -1.42
N ILE A 76 6.50 0.83 -1.73
CA ILE A 76 5.84 2.13 -1.80
C ILE A 76 4.80 2.15 -2.93
N ALA A 77 5.09 1.52 -4.06
CA ALA A 77 4.18 1.44 -5.20
C ALA A 77 2.87 0.73 -4.84
N TYR A 78 2.89 -0.23 -3.91
CA TYR A 78 1.68 -0.88 -3.41
C TYR A 78 0.72 0.14 -2.76
N TYR A 79 1.23 0.99 -1.88
CA TYR A 79 0.41 2.01 -1.20
C TYR A 79 -0.05 3.12 -2.14
N GLN A 80 0.76 3.44 -3.16
CA GLN A 80 0.35 4.34 -4.23
C GLN A 80 -0.81 3.78 -5.05
N GLY A 81 -0.76 2.49 -5.37
CA GLY A 81 -1.87 1.82 -6.04
C GLY A 81 -3.14 1.88 -5.21
N TYR A 82 -3.05 1.74 -3.88
CA TYR A 82 -4.19 1.92 -2.97
C TYR A 82 -4.76 3.33 -3.04
N VAL A 83 -3.92 4.36 -2.91
CA VAL A 83 -4.41 5.76 -2.98
C VAL A 83 -5.08 6.03 -4.33
N ALA A 84 -4.43 5.67 -5.43
CA ALA A 84 -4.98 5.86 -6.78
C ALA A 84 -6.30 5.10 -6.99
N PHE A 85 -6.42 3.89 -6.44
CA PHE A 85 -7.65 3.09 -6.55
C PHE A 85 -8.85 3.78 -5.89
N TYR A 86 -8.65 4.35 -4.69
CA TYR A 86 -9.71 5.07 -3.97
C TYR A 86 -9.95 6.49 -4.51
N GLU A 87 -9.01 7.03 -5.28
CA GLU A 87 -9.22 8.23 -6.11
C GLU A 87 -9.92 7.92 -7.45
N HIS A 88 -10.29 6.66 -7.68
CA HIS A 88 -10.86 6.18 -8.95
C HIS A 88 -9.93 6.35 -10.17
N ALA A 89 -8.64 6.61 -9.95
CA ALA A 89 -7.61 6.66 -10.97
C ALA A 89 -7.13 5.24 -11.30
N TYR A 90 -8.04 4.41 -11.82
CA TYR A 90 -7.80 2.96 -11.95
C TYR A 90 -6.64 2.60 -12.88
N ALA A 91 -6.43 3.36 -13.96
CA ALA A 91 -5.27 3.18 -14.84
C ALA A 91 -3.93 3.40 -14.09
N GLN A 92 -3.86 4.42 -13.24
CA GLN A 92 -2.67 4.65 -12.41
C GLN A 92 -2.53 3.56 -11.34
N ALA A 93 -3.65 3.12 -10.76
CA ALA A 93 -3.64 2.06 -9.76
C ALA A 93 -3.09 0.74 -10.31
N THR A 94 -3.45 0.36 -11.55
CA THR A 94 -2.93 -0.87 -12.18
C THR A 94 -1.42 -0.77 -12.41
N GLU A 95 -0.90 0.36 -12.89
CA GLU A 95 0.54 0.60 -13.04
C GLU A 95 1.29 0.45 -11.71
N CYS A 96 0.78 1.08 -10.66
CA CYS A 96 1.39 1.01 -9.33
C CYS A 96 1.38 -0.42 -8.76
N PHE A 97 0.29 -1.17 -8.90
CA PHE A 97 0.23 -2.55 -8.43
C PHE A 97 1.13 -3.49 -9.25
N LEU A 98 1.24 -3.27 -10.57
CA LEU A 98 2.21 -4.00 -11.40
C LEU A 98 3.64 -3.72 -10.98
N GLN A 99 3.96 -2.47 -10.66
CA GLN A 99 5.27 -2.10 -10.13
C GLN A 99 5.54 -2.78 -8.79
N ALA A 100 4.55 -2.83 -7.89
CA ALA A 100 4.69 -3.51 -6.61
C ALA A 100 4.99 -5.01 -6.75
N LEU A 101 4.41 -5.67 -7.75
CA LEU A 101 4.65 -7.08 -8.04
C LEU A 101 6.06 -7.39 -8.60
N LYS A 102 6.84 -6.37 -8.99
CA LYS A 102 8.25 -6.54 -9.36
C LYS A 102 9.15 -6.77 -8.13
N GLY A 103 8.68 -6.36 -6.95
CA GLY A 103 9.42 -6.45 -5.71
C GLY A 103 9.34 -7.83 -5.06
N ARG A 104 10.15 -8.05 -4.03
CA ARG A 104 10.09 -9.25 -3.17
C ARG A 104 8.98 -9.09 -2.14
N LEU A 105 7.77 -9.48 -2.51
CA LEU A 105 6.63 -9.51 -1.59
C LEU A 105 6.51 -10.89 -0.95
N ASP A 106 6.17 -10.93 0.34
CA ASP A 106 5.71 -12.17 0.97
C ASP A 106 4.42 -12.66 0.31
N THR A 107 4.09 -13.95 0.52
CA THR A 107 2.95 -14.60 -0.11
C THR A 107 1.63 -13.87 0.13
N LEU A 108 1.39 -13.38 1.36
CA LEU A 108 0.15 -12.70 1.73
C LEU A 108 0.06 -11.32 1.06
N ARG A 109 1.13 -10.53 1.09
CA ARG A 109 1.20 -9.25 0.39
C ARG A 109 1.02 -9.42 -1.11
N SER A 110 1.71 -10.38 -1.72
CA SER A 110 1.58 -10.70 -3.15
C SER A 110 0.12 -11.00 -3.54
N LEU A 111 -0.58 -11.82 -2.75
CA LEU A 111 -1.99 -12.11 -2.95
C LEU A 111 -2.87 -10.87 -2.83
N ARG A 112 -2.60 -10.01 -1.86
CA ARG A 112 -3.33 -8.76 -1.64
C ARG A 112 -3.15 -7.79 -2.81
N VAL A 113 -1.93 -7.63 -3.31
CA VAL A 113 -1.64 -6.80 -4.49
C VAL A 113 -2.36 -7.34 -5.72
N LYS A 114 -2.27 -8.65 -5.99
CA LYS A 114 -2.98 -9.28 -7.12
C LYS A 114 -4.50 -9.08 -7.04
N ARG A 115 -5.09 -9.20 -5.84
CA ARG A 115 -6.52 -8.95 -5.62
C ARG A 115 -6.90 -7.50 -5.95
N MET A 116 -6.09 -6.53 -5.53
CA MET A 116 -6.35 -5.13 -5.83
C MET A 116 -6.12 -4.80 -7.30
N LEU A 117 -5.09 -5.38 -7.91
CA LEU A 117 -4.81 -5.27 -9.34
C LEU A 117 -5.97 -5.79 -10.19
N VAL A 118 -6.53 -6.96 -9.86
CA VAL A 118 -7.72 -7.50 -10.54
C VAL A 118 -8.89 -6.53 -10.44
N GLN A 119 -9.19 -5.99 -9.25
CA GLN A 119 -10.27 -5.01 -9.11
C GLN A 119 -10.01 -3.74 -9.91
N ALA A 120 -8.77 -3.24 -9.91
CA ALA A 120 -8.38 -2.07 -10.67
C ALA A 120 -8.55 -2.32 -12.18
N TYR A 121 -8.12 -3.48 -12.69
CA TYR A 121 -8.33 -3.86 -14.08
C TYR A 121 -9.81 -3.92 -14.45
N LEU A 122 -10.64 -4.56 -13.64
CA LEU A 122 -12.08 -4.66 -13.89
C LEU A 122 -12.74 -3.28 -13.94
N ARG A 123 -12.43 -2.40 -12.97
CA ARG A 123 -12.95 -1.02 -12.93
C ARG A 123 -12.39 -0.13 -14.04
N ASN A 124 -11.26 -0.50 -14.63
CA ASN A 124 -10.66 0.17 -15.80
C ASN A 124 -11.08 -0.46 -17.14
N GLY A 125 -11.97 -1.47 -17.16
CA GLY A 125 -12.40 -2.16 -18.38
C GLY A 125 -11.38 -3.12 -19.01
N GLN A 126 -10.30 -3.44 -18.29
CA GLN A 126 -9.19 -4.29 -18.74
C GLN A 126 -9.43 -5.76 -18.40
N TYR A 127 -10.50 -6.33 -18.95
CA TYR A 127 -10.94 -7.69 -18.60
C TYR A 127 -9.94 -8.77 -19.04
N ASN A 128 -9.29 -8.59 -20.18
CA ASN A 128 -8.33 -9.55 -20.74
C ASN A 128 -7.11 -9.74 -19.82
N GLU A 129 -6.72 -8.69 -19.12
CA GLU A 129 -5.64 -8.67 -18.14
C GLU A 129 -6.09 -9.19 -16.77
N ALA A 130 -7.34 -8.93 -16.37
CA ALA A 130 -7.91 -9.36 -15.10
C ALA A 130 -8.11 -10.87 -15.00
N ILE A 131 -8.71 -11.49 -16.03
CA ILE A 131 -9.10 -12.91 -16.06
C ILE A 131 -7.95 -13.87 -15.71
N PRO A 132 -6.76 -13.82 -16.34
CA PRO A 132 -5.70 -14.80 -16.07
C PRO A 132 -5.14 -14.70 -14.64
N ILE A 133 -5.22 -13.53 -14.02
CA ILE A 133 -4.82 -13.33 -12.62
C ILE A 133 -5.92 -13.87 -11.70
N PHE A 134 -7.17 -13.52 -11.99
CA PHE A 134 -8.33 -13.92 -11.20
C PHE A 134 -8.47 -15.44 -11.11
N VAL A 135 -8.37 -16.17 -12.22
CA VAL A 135 -8.50 -17.64 -12.26
C VAL A 135 -7.44 -18.34 -11.41
N LYS A 136 -6.26 -17.74 -11.25
CA LYS A 136 -5.14 -18.32 -10.48
C LYS A 136 -5.22 -18.04 -8.98
N LEU A 137 -5.94 -17.00 -8.54
CA LEU A 137 -6.02 -16.60 -7.13
C LEU A 137 -6.65 -17.67 -6.20
N PRO A 138 -7.75 -18.35 -6.56
CA PRO A 138 -8.34 -19.41 -5.75
C PRO A 138 -7.41 -20.61 -5.55
N MET A 139 -6.58 -20.93 -6.56
CA MET A 139 -5.60 -22.01 -6.48
C MET A 139 -4.43 -21.69 -5.54
N GLN A 140 -4.26 -20.43 -5.16
CA GLN A 140 -3.21 -19.95 -4.25
C GLN A 140 -3.71 -19.74 -2.81
N GLY A 141 -4.87 -20.30 -2.45
CA GLY A 141 -5.33 -20.40 -1.05
C GLY A 141 -6.40 -19.38 -0.61
N ILE A 142 -6.95 -18.56 -1.50
CA ILE A 142 -8.09 -17.70 -1.19
C ILE A 142 -9.40 -18.47 -1.41
N ARG A 143 -9.89 -19.17 -0.38
CA ARG A 143 -11.25 -19.74 -0.41
C ARG A 143 -12.30 -18.64 -0.18
N GLY A 144 -13.15 -18.41 -1.19
CA GLY A 144 -14.60 -18.43 -0.97
C GLY A 144 -15.36 -17.17 -0.54
N GLY A 145 -14.83 -15.94 -0.70
CA GLY A 145 -15.61 -14.72 -0.42
C GLY A 145 -16.06 -13.92 -1.65
N TRP A 146 -15.41 -14.12 -2.81
CA TRP A 146 -15.47 -13.21 -3.96
C TRP A 146 -16.41 -13.66 -5.09
N TYR A 147 -16.93 -14.88 -5.03
CA TYR A 147 -17.73 -15.44 -6.13
C TYR A 147 -19.13 -14.80 -6.24
N GLY A 148 -19.67 -14.24 -5.16
CA GLY A 148 -21.06 -13.78 -5.12
C GLY A 148 -21.32 -12.39 -5.71
N SER A 149 -20.42 -11.42 -5.50
CA SER A 149 -20.69 -10.02 -5.88
C SER A 149 -20.32 -9.69 -7.32
N LEU A 150 -19.28 -10.34 -7.87
CA LEU A 150 -18.78 -10.01 -9.21
C LEU A 150 -19.61 -10.64 -10.34
N LEU A 151 -20.17 -11.84 -10.10
CA LEU A 151 -21.06 -12.49 -11.07
C LEU A 151 -22.41 -11.78 -11.16
N ALA A 152 -22.90 -11.21 -10.05
CA ALA A 152 -24.16 -10.46 -10.01
C ALA A 152 -24.12 -9.19 -10.89
N GLU A 153 -22.97 -8.51 -10.96
CA GLU A 153 -22.80 -7.31 -11.81
C GLU A 153 -22.62 -7.65 -13.29
N THR A 154 -22.22 -8.88 -13.65
CA THR A 154 -22.04 -9.31 -15.04
C THR A 154 -23.26 -9.97 -15.68
N THR A 155 -24.30 -10.27 -14.90
CA THR A 155 -25.54 -10.89 -15.37
C THR A 155 -26.67 -9.89 -15.65
N GLU A 156 -26.45 -8.60 -15.42
CA GLU A 156 -27.39 -7.52 -15.73
C GLU A 156 -26.93 -6.73 -16.98
N THR A 157 -26.94 -7.40 -18.14
CA THR A 157 -26.96 -6.78 -19.48
C THR A 157 -27.74 -7.67 -20.42
#